data_AF-A0A952CNQ8-F1
#
_entry.id   AF-A0A952CNQ8-F1
#
_cell.length_a   1.000
_cell.length_b   1.000
_cell.length_c   1.000
_cell.angle_alpha   90.00
_cell.angle_beta   90.00
_cell.angle_gamma   90.00
#
_symmetry.space_group_name_H-M   'P 1'
#
loop_
_entity.id
_entity.type
_entity.pdbx_description
1 polymer ?
#
loop_
_entity_poly.entity_id
_entity_poly.type
_entity_poly.pdbx_seq_one_letter_code
_entity_poly.pdbx_strand_id
1 'polypeptide(L)'
;MKYPVISFLLASTLFANSIFAQKLTLVKAASFAETDNTQKYFVCYDRDVLQPISDSMFKSGNPKYIWVDLLMDGYISEGDNRWHNLHLYLYESTVNDSMIPLAVQIAYVEKWKNFVASLNEPHYDYGYYHFDLHNGIDGQMIFNPESDFRKVNKAELKRLHLAYRGELRLYKELVKDGLASMDKALDLEFSSKGFYVHGKRLNYEQRIKYMALLEEEYGHNYYNDHSSMAHGALAENTLGMEIAELEEKINNAAQKTNQ
;
A
#
# COMPACT_ATOMS: atom_id res chain seq x y z
N MET A 1 24.04 48.76 -36.80
CA MET A 1 23.95 48.10 -35.48
C MET A 1 23.69 46.63 -35.73
N LYS A 2 24.61 45.77 -35.30
CA LYS A 2 24.57 44.31 -35.47
C LYS A 2 24.06 43.70 -34.17
N TYR A 3 23.06 42.84 -34.23
CA TYR A 3 22.73 41.91 -33.15
C TYR A 3 22.89 40.49 -33.70
N PRO A 4 23.67 39.59 -33.07
CA PRO A 4 23.65 38.19 -33.42
C PRO A 4 22.51 37.50 -32.67
N VAL A 5 21.67 36.78 -33.42
CA VAL A 5 20.79 35.75 -32.86
C VAL A 5 21.65 34.53 -32.59
N ILE A 6 21.84 34.22 -31.31
CA ILE A 6 22.49 32.99 -30.86
C ILE A 6 21.42 31.89 -30.89
N SER A 7 21.50 31.02 -31.89
CA SER A 7 20.81 29.72 -31.86
C SER A 7 21.50 28.81 -30.85
N PHE A 8 20.89 28.64 -29.68
CA PHE A 8 21.26 27.56 -28.76
C PHE A 8 20.72 26.25 -29.34
N LEU A 9 21.65 25.45 -29.87
CA LEU A 9 21.43 24.07 -30.27
C LEU A 9 21.10 23.22 -29.04
N LEU A 10 20.03 22.44 -29.17
CA LEU A 10 19.67 21.30 -28.32
C LEU A 10 20.90 20.43 -28.03
N ALA A 11 21.27 20.32 -26.76
CA ALA A 11 22.19 19.29 -26.28
C ALA A 11 21.95 19.02 -24.79
N SER A 12 20.77 18.48 -24.43
CA SER A 12 20.53 17.99 -23.06
C SER A 12 19.36 17.02 -22.95
N THR A 13 19.28 15.99 -23.79
CA THR A 13 18.30 14.88 -23.60
C THR A 13 18.84 13.48 -23.85
N LEU A 14 20.16 13.26 -23.73
CA LEU A 14 20.76 11.92 -23.91
C LEU A 14 21.62 11.41 -22.73
N PHE A 15 21.64 12.09 -21.59
CA PHE A 15 22.46 11.67 -20.43
C PHE A 15 21.69 11.08 -19.23
N ALA A 16 20.39 10.81 -19.35
CA ALA A 16 19.63 10.19 -18.25
C ALA A 16 19.62 8.65 -18.26
N ASN A 17 20.00 8.00 -19.37
CA ASN A 17 19.95 6.53 -19.49
C ASN A 17 21.27 5.82 -19.15
N SER A 18 22.34 6.53 -18.75
CA SER A 18 23.65 5.92 -18.49
C SER A 18 24.00 5.76 -17.01
N ILE A 19 23.12 6.12 -16.07
CA ILE A 19 23.31 5.83 -14.63
C ILE A 19 22.87 4.39 -14.30
N PHE A 20 22.23 3.69 -15.24
CA PHE A 20 21.66 2.36 -15.03
C PHE A 20 22.58 1.18 -15.41
N ALA A 21 23.90 1.37 -15.34
CA ALA A 21 24.80 0.24 -15.17
C ALA A 21 24.78 -0.15 -13.69
N GLN A 22 23.71 -0.82 -13.25
CA GLN A 22 23.58 -1.35 -11.91
C GLN A 22 24.82 -2.20 -11.61
N LYS A 23 25.55 -1.88 -10.55
CA LYS A 23 26.55 -2.78 -9.98
C LYS A 23 25.79 -3.97 -9.39
N LEU A 24 25.53 -4.94 -10.25
CA LEU A 24 25.02 -6.24 -9.86
C LEU A 24 26.19 -7.00 -9.27
N THR A 25 26.17 -7.24 -7.97
CA THR A 25 27.15 -8.10 -7.33
C THR A 25 26.49 -9.46 -7.12
N LEU A 26 27.00 -10.49 -7.80
CA LEU A 26 26.62 -11.87 -7.50
C LEU A 26 27.26 -12.24 -6.17
N VAL A 27 26.46 -12.34 -5.11
CA VAL A 27 26.93 -12.72 -3.79
C VAL A 27 26.52 -14.16 -3.52
N LYS A 28 27.50 -15.02 -3.24
CA LYS A 28 27.23 -16.36 -2.72
C LYS A 28 26.78 -16.20 -1.27
N ALA A 29 25.59 -16.67 -0.93
CA ALA A 29 25.11 -16.63 0.45
C ALA A 29 26.15 -17.30 1.37
N ALA A 30 26.61 -16.57 2.39
CA ALA A 30 27.24 -17.20 3.53
C ALA A 30 26.15 -18.03 4.21
N SER A 31 26.31 -19.35 4.12
CA SER A 31 25.37 -20.37 4.57
C SER A 31 24.82 -20.10 5.97
N PHE A 32 23.52 -19.82 6.08
CA PHE A 32 22.77 -20.11 7.29
C PHE A 32 22.01 -21.42 7.04
N ALA A 33 22.61 -22.49 7.55
CA ALA A 33 22.16 -23.90 7.56
C ALA A 33 21.87 -24.55 6.19
N GLU A 34 22.82 -25.37 5.73
CA GLU A 34 22.67 -26.27 4.58
C GLU A 34 21.51 -27.26 4.75
N THR A 35 20.68 -27.41 3.71
CA THR A 35 20.49 -28.68 2.96
C THR A 35 19.59 -28.45 1.75
N ASP A 36 20.15 -27.96 0.64
CA ASP A 36 19.73 -28.39 -0.70
C ASP A 36 20.81 -28.00 -1.73
N ASN A 37 21.24 -28.94 -2.57
CA ASN A 37 22.41 -28.81 -3.47
C ASN A 37 22.13 -27.98 -4.74
N THR A 38 21.18 -27.04 -4.69
CA THR A 38 21.01 -26.04 -5.73
C THR A 38 21.62 -24.73 -5.26
N GLN A 39 22.86 -24.45 -5.69
CA GLN A 39 23.47 -23.13 -5.54
C GLN A 39 22.59 -22.10 -6.27
N LYS A 40 21.62 -21.52 -5.57
CA LYS A 40 20.92 -20.33 -6.02
C LYS A 40 21.87 -19.15 -5.80
N TYR A 41 22.33 -18.59 -6.90
CA TYR A 41 22.97 -17.28 -6.89
C TYR A 41 21.88 -16.25 -6.61
N PHE A 42 22.05 -15.45 -5.56
CA PHE A 42 21.18 -14.34 -5.29
C PHE A 42 21.77 -13.08 -5.92
N VAL A 43 20.94 -12.31 -6.60
CA VAL A 43 21.30 -10.96 -7.00
C VAL A 43 21.07 -10.08 -5.79
N CYS A 44 22.17 -9.59 -5.20
CA CYS A 44 22.11 -8.57 -4.17
C CYS A 44 22.39 -7.22 -4.83
N TYR A 45 21.54 -6.25 -4.56
CA TYR A 45 21.73 -4.87 -4.99
C TYR A 45 22.47 -4.10 -3.92
N ASP A 46 23.38 -3.22 -4.33
CA ASP A 46 24.09 -2.35 -3.39
C ASP A 46 23.11 -1.47 -2.60
N ARG A 47 23.36 -1.30 -1.29
CA ARG A 47 22.54 -0.45 -0.40
C ARG A 47 22.34 0.96 -0.95
N ASP A 48 23.39 1.54 -1.52
CA ASP A 48 23.39 2.89 -2.12
C ASP A 48 22.41 3.03 -3.30
N VAL A 49 22.01 1.90 -3.90
CA VAL A 49 21.06 1.84 -5.01
C VAL A 49 19.62 1.66 -4.51
N LEU A 50 19.39 0.80 -3.52
CA LEU A 50 18.05 0.50 -3.00
C LEU A 50 17.54 1.54 -1.99
N GLN A 51 18.42 2.13 -1.18
CA GLN A 51 18.04 3.11 -0.15
C GLN A 51 17.27 4.31 -0.73
N PRO A 52 17.72 4.98 -1.82
CA PRO A 52 16.98 6.09 -2.40
C PRO A 52 15.61 5.68 -2.96
N ILE A 53 15.48 4.44 -3.45
CA ILE A 53 14.20 3.90 -3.95
C ILE A 53 13.23 3.68 -2.78
N SER A 54 13.69 3.01 -1.72
CA SER A 54 12.91 2.80 -0.49
C SER A 54 12.45 4.13 0.10
N ASP A 55 13.35 5.10 0.27
CA ASP A 55 13.02 6.41 0.81
C ASP A 55 12.02 7.18 -0.05
N SER A 56 12.14 7.08 -1.38
CA SER A 56 11.19 7.69 -2.31
C SER A 56 9.80 7.06 -2.20
N MET A 57 9.72 5.73 -2.08
CA MET A 57 8.46 5.00 -1.90
C MET A 57 7.82 5.31 -0.54
N PHE A 58 8.62 5.38 0.53
CA PHE A 58 8.18 5.79 1.85
C PHE A 58 7.52 7.19 1.79
N LYS A 59 8.24 8.17 1.21
CA LYS A 59 7.76 9.56 1.11
C LYS A 59 6.52 9.72 0.23
N SER A 60 6.32 8.86 -0.76
CA SER A 60 5.14 8.89 -1.61
C SER A 60 3.94 8.16 -1.03
N GLY A 61 4.07 7.53 0.14
CA GLY A 61 3.00 6.76 0.75
C GLY A 61 2.81 5.36 0.15
N ASN A 62 3.84 4.80 -0.49
CA ASN A 62 3.78 3.44 -1.05
C ASN A 62 4.28 2.41 -0.02
N PRO A 63 3.40 1.56 0.57
CA PRO A 63 3.76 0.64 1.64
C PRO A 63 4.74 -0.45 1.21
N LYS A 64 4.90 -0.68 -0.10
CA LYS A 64 5.84 -1.68 -0.65
C LYS A 64 7.31 -1.30 -0.45
N TYR A 65 7.62 -0.11 0.08
CA TYR A 65 8.99 0.27 0.45
C TYR A 65 9.64 -0.76 1.39
N ILE A 66 8.84 -1.44 2.23
CA ILE A 66 9.33 -2.43 3.18
C ILE A 66 9.98 -3.62 2.51
N TRP A 67 9.48 -4.03 1.34
CA TRP A 67 10.08 -5.11 0.56
C TRP A 67 11.44 -4.70 -0.02
N VAL A 68 11.58 -3.42 -0.39
CA VAL A 68 12.87 -2.86 -0.84
C VAL A 68 13.86 -2.82 0.32
N ASP A 69 13.41 -2.48 1.53
CA ASP A 69 14.27 -2.53 2.72
C ASP A 69 14.72 -3.96 3.04
N LEU A 70 13.79 -4.92 3.03
CA LEU A 70 14.11 -6.33 3.30
C LEU A 70 15.10 -6.90 2.28
N LEU A 71 14.98 -6.50 1.00
CA LEU A 71 15.94 -6.85 -0.03
C LEU A 71 17.31 -6.18 0.22
N MET A 72 17.30 -4.89 0.59
CA MET A 72 18.50 -4.11 0.89
C MET A 72 19.26 -4.65 2.10
N ASP A 73 18.56 -5.09 3.12
CA ASP A 73 19.13 -5.65 4.35
C ASP A 73 19.41 -7.17 4.23
N GLY A 74 19.06 -7.79 3.08
CA GLY A 74 19.41 -9.17 2.74
C GLY A 74 18.54 -10.26 3.39
N TYR A 75 17.34 -9.91 3.88
CA TYR A 75 16.39 -10.86 4.48
C TYR A 75 15.57 -11.62 3.44
N ILE A 76 15.45 -11.05 2.24
CA ILE A 76 14.84 -11.66 1.06
C ILE A 76 15.73 -11.38 -0.15
N SER A 77 15.53 -12.15 -1.21
CA SER A 77 16.36 -12.08 -2.41
C SER A 77 15.51 -11.88 -3.67
N GLU A 78 16.07 -11.21 -4.67
CA GLU A 78 15.46 -11.14 -6.00
C GLU A 78 15.33 -12.54 -6.63
N GLY A 79 14.24 -12.74 -7.37
CA GLY A 79 13.98 -13.98 -8.10
C GLY A 79 13.52 -15.12 -7.20
N ASP A 80 13.30 -14.84 -5.91
CA ASP A 80 12.47 -15.72 -5.09
C ASP A 80 11.02 -15.57 -5.54
N ASN A 81 10.61 -16.35 -6.55
CA ASN A 81 9.24 -16.39 -7.08
C ASN A 81 8.23 -17.00 -6.08
N ARG A 82 8.60 -17.11 -4.81
CA ARG A 82 7.73 -17.59 -3.74
C ARG A 82 6.83 -16.46 -3.29
N TRP A 83 5.69 -16.86 -2.78
CA TRP A 83 4.82 -15.96 -2.03
C TRP A 83 5.53 -15.57 -0.73
N HIS A 84 5.69 -14.27 -0.49
CA HIS A 84 6.18 -13.74 0.78
C HIS A 84 5.04 -13.24 1.65
N ASN A 85 5.10 -13.64 2.93
CA ASN A 85 4.26 -13.14 4.01
C ASN A 85 5.16 -12.47 5.04
N LEU A 86 4.93 -11.18 5.28
CA LEU A 86 5.62 -10.44 6.34
C LEU A 86 4.61 -10.07 7.42
N HIS A 87 4.90 -10.50 8.64
CA HIS A 87 4.17 -10.09 9.84
C HIS A 87 5.03 -9.11 10.63
N LEU A 88 4.60 -7.85 10.74
CA LEU A 88 5.20 -6.88 11.64
C LEU A 88 4.35 -6.79 12.90
N TYR A 89 4.84 -7.36 14.00
CA TYR A 89 4.18 -7.27 15.29
C TYR A 89 4.57 -5.96 15.98
N LEU A 90 3.58 -5.16 16.39
CA LEU A 90 3.84 -3.90 17.11
C LEU A 90 4.31 -4.11 18.57
N TYR A 91 4.42 -5.38 19.00
CA TYR A 91 4.90 -5.82 20.31
C TYR A 91 5.89 -6.98 20.14
N GLU A 92 6.78 -7.18 21.13
CA GLU A 92 7.67 -8.35 21.17
C GLU A 92 6.84 -9.62 21.38
N SER A 93 6.42 -10.31 20.32
CA SER A 93 5.86 -11.66 20.47
C SER A 93 6.27 -12.63 19.39
N THR A 94 6.84 -13.73 19.86
CA THR A 94 6.90 -15.07 19.27
C THR A 94 7.36 -15.11 17.82
N VAL A 95 8.68 -15.31 17.71
CA VAL A 95 9.36 -16.03 16.63
C VAL A 95 8.54 -17.28 16.28
N ASN A 96 7.67 -17.17 15.29
CA ASN A 96 7.24 -18.30 14.50
C ASN A 96 7.41 -17.87 13.05
N ASP A 97 8.36 -18.53 12.39
CA ASP A 97 8.68 -18.51 10.96
C ASP A 97 9.39 -17.30 10.35
N SER A 98 9.76 -16.25 11.12
CA SER A 98 10.54 -15.14 10.54
C SER A 98 12.05 -15.28 10.74
N MET A 99 12.80 -15.32 9.63
CA MET A 99 14.28 -15.25 9.57
C MET A 99 14.86 -13.89 10.00
N ILE A 100 14.04 -12.95 10.48
CA ILE A 100 14.42 -11.56 10.79
C ILE A 100 14.70 -11.42 12.29
N PRO A 101 15.91 -10.97 12.72
CA PRO A 101 16.22 -10.73 14.13
C PRO A 101 15.25 -9.75 14.81
N LEU A 102 14.93 -9.96 16.08
CA LEU A 102 13.98 -9.14 16.85
C LEU A 102 14.31 -7.63 16.81
N ALA A 103 15.58 -7.27 17.01
CA ALA A 103 16.01 -5.87 16.97
C ALA A 103 15.71 -5.20 15.62
N VAL A 104 15.74 -5.97 14.53
CA VAL A 104 15.45 -5.50 13.17
C VAL A 104 13.94 -5.40 12.96
N GLN A 105 13.16 -6.35 13.49
CA GLN A 105 11.70 -6.25 13.50
C GLN A 105 11.23 -4.98 14.22
N ILE A 106 11.82 -4.66 15.38
CA ILE A 106 11.54 -3.42 16.12
C ILE A 106 11.84 -2.19 15.26
N ALA A 107 12.98 -2.18 14.54
CA ALA A 107 13.32 -1.07 13.64
C ALA A 107 12.31 -0.91 12.48
N TYR A 108 11.84 -2.01 11.89
CA TYR A 108 10.80 -1.97 10.87
C TYR A 108 9.45 -1.51 11.40
N VAL A 109 9.09 -1.92 12.61
CA VAL A 109 7.88 -1.47 13.30
C VAL A 109 7.90 0.05 13.52
N GLU A 110 9.02 0.59 14.01
CA GLU A 110 9.15 2.03 14.20
C GLU A 110 9.14 2.80 12.86
N LYS A 111 9.83 2.28 11.82
CA LYS A 111 9.75 2.86 10.48
C LYS A 111 8.31 2.82 9.93
N TRP A 112 7.59 1.72 10.16
CA TRP A 112 6.20 1.58 9.76
C TRP A 112 5.27 2.56 10.49
N LYS A 113 5.40 2.74 11.79
CA LYS A 113 4.65 3.77 12.55
C LYS A 113 4.87 5.15 11.95
N ASN A 114 6.12 5.50 11.64
CA ASN A 114 6.45 6.77 10.99
C ASN A 114 5.84 6.91 9.59
N PHE A 115 5.85 5.82 8.81
CA PHE A 115 5.19 5.78 7.50
C PHE A 115 3.69 6.06 7.64
N VAL A 116 3.01 5.36 8.54
CA VAL A 116 1.57 5.49 8.72
C VAL A 116 1.20 6.89 9.25
N ALA A 117 1.98 7.43 10.19
CA ALA A 117 1.82 8.80 10.65
C ALA A 117 1.95 9.81 9.48
N SER A 118 2.88 9.58 8.54
CA SER A 118 3.06 10.45 7.36
C SER A 118 1.87 10.45 6.40
N LEU A 119 1.04 9.40 6.42
CA LEU A 119 -0.17 9.32 5.60
C LEU A 119 -1.33 10.18 6.14
N ASN A 120 -1.24 10.67 7.39
CA ASN A 120 -2.32 11.36 8.08
C ASN A 120 -3.65 10.57 8.11
N GLU A 121 -3.52 9.24 8.17
CA GLU A 121 -4.62 8.29 8.35
C GLU A 121 -4.63 7.79 9.80
N PRO A 122 -5.81 7.50 10.37
CA PRO A 122 -5.91 6.76 11.61
C PRO A 122 -5.16 5.44 11.55
N HIS A 123 -4.58 5.05 12.68
CA HIS A 123 -3.90 3.78 12.81
C HIS A 123 -3.97 3.26 14.24
N TYR A 124 -3.87 1.94 14.37
CA TYR A 124 -3.80 1.29 15.67
C TYR A 124 -2.36 1.30 16.17
N ASP A 125 -2.17 1.75 17.40
CA ASP A 125 -0.88 1.68 18.10
C ASP A 125 -0.55 0.23 18.54
N TYR A 126 -1.53 -0.70 18.45
CA TYR A 126 -1.44 -2.09 18.86
C TYR A 126 -1.92 -3.03 17.73
N GLY A 127 -1.23 -4.16 17.52
CA GLY A 127 -1.61 -5.14 16.51
C GLY A 127 -0.43 -5.77 15.77
N TYR A 128 -0.74 -6.40 14.64
CA TYR A 128 0.23 -6.88 13.67
C TYR A 128 -0.18 -6.40 12.28
N TYR A 129 0.80 -6.06 11.44
CA TYR A 129 0.57 -5.79 10.02
C TYR A 129 1.00 -6.99 9.19
N HIS A 130 0.18 -7.33 8.20
CA HIS A 130 0.46 -8.45 7.30
C HIS A 130 0.60 -7.94 5.86
N PHE A 131 1.81 -8.07 5.33
CA PHE A 131 2.12 -7.75 3.95
C PHE A 131 2.21 -9.04 3.15
N ASP A 132 1.45 -9.08 2.06
CA ASP A 132 1.48 -10.16 1.09
C ASP A 132 2.17 -9.66 -0.18
N LEU A 133 3.14 -10.43 -0.67
CA LEU A 133 3.68 -10.22 -2.01
C LEU A 133 3.51 -11.50 -2.82
N HIS A 134 2.47 -11.50 -3.64
CA HIS A 134 2.22 -12.56 -4.61
C HIS A 134 3.14 -12.35 -5.82
N ASN A 135 3.81 -13.42 -6.26
CA ASN A 135 4.78 -13.49 -7.37
C ASN A 135 6.24 -13.11 -7.05
N GLY A 136 6.60 -12.94 -5.77
CA GLY A 136 7.98 -12.71 -5.39
C GLY A 136 8.49 -11.30 -5.70
N ILE A 137 9.80 -11.11 -5.60
CA ILE A 137 10.47 -9.83 -5.91
C ILE A 137 11.22 -9.93 -7.23
N ASP A 138 10.76 -9.12 -8.19
CA ASP A 138 11.46 -8.85 -9.45
C ASP A 138 12.15 -7.47 -9.36
N GLY A 139 13.47 -7.45 -9.46
CA GLY A 139 14.25 -6.22 -9.42
C GLY A 139 13.85 -5.26 -10.54
N GLN A 140 13.47 -5.76 -11.72
CA GLN A 140 13.01 -4.89 -12.82
C GLN A 140 11.80 -4.04 -12.40
N MET A 141 10.90 -4.60 -11.60
CA MET A 141 9.76 -3.86 -11.05
C MET A 141 10.20 -2.85 -9.98
N ILE A 142 11.18 -3.17 -9.14
CA ILE A 142 11.72 -2.22 -8.16
C ILE A 142 12.38 -1.04 -8.87
N PHE A 143 13.13 -1.30 -9.95
CA PHE A 143 13.93 -0.28 -10.61
C PHE A 143 13.16 0.60 -11.58
N ASN A 144 12.13 0.06 -12.23
CA ASN A 144 11.29 0.82 -13.14
C ASN A 144 10.31 1.71 -12.36
N PRO A 145 10.44 3.05 -12.36
CA PRO A 145 9.53 3.94 -11.64
C PRO A 145 8.09 3.87 -12.15
N GLU A 146 7.87 3.40 -13.38
CA GLU A 146 6.54 3.26 -13.98
C GLU A 146 5.85 1.93 -13.64
N SER A 147 6.53 1.04 -12.91
CA SER A 147 5.95 -0.25 -12.53
C SER A 147 4.82 -0.11 -11.48
N ASP A 148 3.92 -1.08 -11.46
CA ASP A 148 2.87 -1.15 -10.43
C ASP A 148 3.42 -1.41 -9.02
N PHE A 149 4.65 -1.93 -8.92
CA PHE A 149 5.35 -2.04 -7.65
C PHE A 149 5.74 -0.65 -7.12
N ARG A 150 6.15 0.25 -8.00
CA ARG A 150 6.59 1.62 -7.64
C ARG A 150 5.43 2.60 -7.42
N LYS A 151 4.21 2.25 -7.85
CA LYS A 151 3.00 3.06 -7.66
C LYS A 151 2.27 2.73 -6.35
N VAL A 152 1.71 3.78 -5.73
CA VAL A 152 0.77 3.64 -4.61
C VAL A 152 -0.49 2.95 -5.13
N ASN A 153 -0.88 1.86 -4.48
CA ASN A 153 -2.11 1.14 -4.80
C ASN A 153 -3.11 1.34 -3.65
N LYS A 154 -4.27 1.94 -3.97
CA LYS A 154 -5.35 2.20 -3.00
C LYS A 154 -5.96 0.92 -2.44
N ALA A 155 -6.00 -0.17 -3.21
CA ALA A 155 -6.46 -1.47 -2.72
C ALA A 155 -5.52 -2.02 -1.66
N GLU A 156 -4.22 -1.83 -1.84
CA GLU A 156 -3.20 -2.23 -0.86
C GLU A 156 -3.31 -1.38 0.42
N LEU A 157 -3.49 -0.07 0.28
CA LEU A 157 -3.74 0.81 1.44
C LEU A 157 -5.02 0.40 2.19
N LYS A 158 -6.11 0.08 1.47
CA LYS A 158 -7.35 -0.43 2.08
C LYS A 158 -7.13 -1.75 2.82
N ARG A 159 -6.42 -2.71 2.22
CA ARG A 159 -6.07 -4.00 2.84
C ARG A 159 -5.30 -3.81 4.15
N LEU A 160 -4.47 -2.78 4.21
CA LEU A 160 -3.69 -2.40 5.38
C LEU A 160 -4.46 -1.49 6.37
N HIS A 161 -5.75 -1.25 6.14
CA HIS A 161 -6.59 -0.34 6.92
C HIS A 161 -6.07 1.11 6.96
N LEU A 162 -5.59 1.61 5.83
CA LEU A 162 -5.03 2.96 5.65
C LEU A 162 -5.83 3.77 4.62
N ALA A 163 -7.16 3.57 4.60
CA ALA A 163 -8.08 4.23 3.66
C ALA A 163 -9.32 4.82 4.37
N TYR A 164 -9.21 5.15 5.65
CA TYR A 164 -10.34 5.58 6.48
C TYR A 164 -11.02 6.86 5.97
N ARG A 165 -10.25 7.80 5.39
CA ARG A 165 -10.85 8.99 4.75
C ARG A 165 -11.73 8.64 3.55
N GLY A 166 -11.31 7.65 2.76
CA GLY A 166 -12.07 7.14 1.63
C GLY A 166 -13.35 6.43 2.07
N GLU A 167 -13.26 5.64 3.15
CA GLU A 167 -14.44 5.04 3.80
C GLU A 167 -15.43 6.11 4.28
N LEU A 168 -14.94 7.12 4.99
CA LEU A 168 -15.77 8.22 5.47
C LEU A 168 -16.45 8.97 4.30
N ARG A 169 -15.72 9.22 3.21
CA ARG A 169 -16.28 9.89 2.01
C ARG A 169 -17.39 9.04 1.38
N LEU A 170 -17.18 7.74 1.22
CA LEU A 170 -18.18 6.82 0.68
C LEU A 170 -19.46 6.87 1.52
N TYR A 171 -19.34 6.73 2.84
CA TYR A 171 -20.48 6.71 3.75
C TYR A 171 -21.27 8.02 3.72
N LYS A 172 -20.58 9.16 3.75
CA LYS A 172 -21.21 10.48 3.68
C LYS A 172 -21.93 10.71 2.36
N GLU A 173 -21.36 10.30 1.23
CA GLU A 173 -22.02 10.46 -0.07
C GLU A 173 -23.28 9.58 -0.15
N LEU A 174 -23.24 8.33 0.34
CA LEU A 174 -24.40 7.45 0.39
C LEU A 174 -25.55 8.03 1.23
N VAL A 175 -25.23 8.62 2.39
CA VAL A 175 -26.23 9.29 3.25
C VAL A 175 -26.76 10.55 2.58
N LYS A 176 -25.89 11.37 2.00
CA LYS A 176 -26.24 12.63 1.31
C LYS A 176 -27.19 12.40 0.14
N ASP A 177 -26.99 11.33 -0.62
CA ASP A 177 -27.87 10.96 -1.75
C ASP A 177 -29.14 10.22 -1.29
N GLY A 178 -29.34 10.01 0.01
CA GLY A 178 -30.49 9.31 0.58
C GLY A 178 -30.53 7.81 0.28
N LEU A 179 -29.38 7.21 -0.04
CA LEU A 179 -29.24 5.79 -0.36
C LEU A 179 -29.06 4.93 0.90
N ALA A 180 -28.38 5.48 1.91
CA ALA A 180 -28.20 4.87 3.22
C ALA A 180 -28.78 5.77 4.32
N SER A 181 -29.19 5.16 5.44
CA SER A 181 -29.70 5.86 6.62
C SER A 181 -28.65 5.81 7.73
N MET A 182 -28.48 6.91 8.47
CA MET A 182 -27.59 6.95 9.63
C MET A 182 -28.05 6.05 10.78
N ASP A 183 -29.33 5.68 10.83
CA ASP A 183 -29.92 4.90 11.93
C ASP A 183 -29.89 3.39 11.66
N LYS A 184 -29.23 2.95 10.58
CA LYS A 184 -29.16 1.54 10.18
C LYS A 184 -27.72 1.14 9.89
N ALA A 185 -27.43 -0.15 10.07
CA ALA A 185 -26.24 -0.80 9.55
C ALA A 185 -26.17 -0.62 8.02
N LEU A 186 -24.98 -0.46 7.45
CA LEU A 186 -24.75 -0.34 6.00
C LEU A 186 -24.67 -1.73 5.35
N ASP A 187 -25.35 -1.90 4.22
CA ASP A 187 -25.29 -3.13 3.42
C ASP A 187 -25.15 -2.79 1.95
N LEU A 188 -24.01 -3.19 1.37
CA LEU A 188 -23.64 -2.99 -0.02
C LEU A 188 -23.46 -4.35 -0.71
N GLU A 189 -24.14 -4.56 -1.83
CA GLU A 189 -23.99 -5.76 -2.65
C GLU A 189 -23.58 -5.38 -4.07
N PHE A 190 -22.52 -6.00 -4.56
CA PHE A 190 -22.01 -5.84 -5.91
C PHE A 190 -22.24 -7.13 -6.69
N SER A 191 -23.01 -7.10 -7.77
CA SER A 191 -23.25 -8.28 -8.58
C SER A 191 -23.29 -7.95 -10.07
N SER A 192 -23.33 -9.00 -10.89
CA SER A 192 -23.55 -8.87 -12.34
C SER A 192 -24.86 -8.14 -12.69
N LYS A 193 -25.82 -8.15 -11.77
CA LYS A 193 -27.12 -7.48 -11.93
C LYS A 193 -27.07 -6.01 -11.54
N GLY A 194 -26.07 -5.55 -10.78
CA GLY A 194 -25.91 -4.14 -10.42
C GLY A 194 -25.25 -3.93 -9.07
N PHE A 195 -25.28 -2.67 -8.63
CA PHE A 195 -24.90 -2.28 -7.28
C PHE A 195 -26.18 -2.02 -6.47
N TYR A 196 -26.26 -2.59 -5.28
CA TYR A 196 -27.40 -2.48 -4.37
C TYR A 196 -26.96 -1.87 -3.04
N VAL A 197 -27.81 -1.00 -2.50
CA VAL A 197 -27.70 -0.46 -1.14
C VAL A 197 -28.95 -0.89 -0.39
N HIS A 198 -28.81 -1.67 0.69
CA HIS A 198 -29.94 -2.30 1.41
C HIS A 198 -30.89 -3.08 0.50
N GLY A 199 -30.34 -3.88 -0.42
CA GLY A 199 -31.10 -4.65 -1.41
C GLY A 199 -31.81 -3.81 -2.48
N LYS A 200 -31.69 -2.47 -2.47
CA LYS A 200 -32.23 -1.60 -3.51
C LYS A 200 -31.19 -1.33 -4.58
N ARG A 201 -31.49 -1.71 -5.81
CA ARG A 201 -30.62 -1.50 -6.97
C ARG A 201 -30.48 0.00 -7.25
N LEU A 202 -29.24 0.46 -7.39
CA LEU A 202 -28.94 1.80 -7.86
C LEU A 202 -29.34 1.99 -9.33
N ASN A 203 -29.75 3.20 -9.67
CA ASN A 203 -29.94 3.56 -11.08
C ASN A 203 -28.58 3.69 -11.80
N TYR A 204 -28.62 3.90 -13.11
CA TYR A 204 -27.41 3.96 -13.94
C TYR A 204 -26.42 5.05 -13.51
N GLU A 205 -26.90 6.27 -13.28
CA GLU A 205 -26.07 7.42 -12.91
C GLU A 205 -25.43 7.23 -11.52
N GLN A 206 -26.22 6.75 -10.56
CA GLN A 206 -25.74 6.40 -9.22
C GLN A 206 -24.69 5.30 -9.28
N ARG A 207 -24.94 4.23 -10.07
CA ARG A 207 -23.96 3.15 -10.23
C ARG A 207 -22.63 3.66 -10.76
N ILE A 208 -22.63 4.51 -11.78
CA ILE A 208 -21.39 5.10 -12.33
C ILE A 208 -20.69 5.93 -11.26
N LYS A 209 -21.42 6.81 -10.59
CA LYS A 209 -20.86 7.68 -9.52
C LYS A 209 -20.15 6.85 -8.47
N TYR A 210 -20.83 5.85 -7.89
CA TYR A 210 -20.25 5.12 -6.77
C TYR A 210 -19.21 4.09 -7.19
N MET A 211 -19.28 3.54 -8.41
CA MET A 211 -18.19 2.69 -8.93
C MET A 211 -16.91 3.50 -9.12
N ALA A 212 -17.01 4.71 -9.66
CA ALA A 212 -15.87 5.62 -9.77
C ALA A 212 -15.32 5.99 -8.39
N LEU A 213 -16.20 6.27 -7.42
CA LEU A 213 -15.79 6.57 -6.04
C LEU A 213 -15.08 5.39 -5.36
N LEU A 214 -15.59 4.17 -5.53
CA LEU A 214 -14.97 2.97 -4.98
C LEU A 214 -13.62 2.69 -5.63
N GLU A 215 -13.49 2.89 -6.95
CA GLU A 215 -12.21 2.76 -7.64
C GLU A 215 -11.21 3.83 -7.20
N GLU A 216 -11.66 5.07 -7.01
CA GLU A 216 -10.85 6.19 -6.53
C GLU A 216 -10.32 5.95 -5.10
N GLU A 217 -11.21 5.56 -4.19
CA GLU A 217 -10.88 5.45 -2.76
C GLU A 217 -10.26 4.10 -2.39
N TYR A 218 -10.68 3.03 -3.06
CA TYR A 218 -10.28 1.66 -2.74
C TYR A 218 -9.43 1.00 -3.81
N GLY A 219 -9.18 1.64 -4.96
CA GLY A 219 -8.38 1.05 -6.04
C GLY A 219 -8.97 -0.22 -6.61
N HIS A 220 -10.26 -0.48 -6.36
CA HIS A 220 -10.92 -1.72 -6.75
C HIS A 220 -12.18 -1.41 -7.54
N ASN A 221 -12.30 -2.10 -8.67
CA ASN A 221 -13.46 -2.02 -9.52
C ASN A 221 -14.42 -3.17 -9.17
N TYR A 222 -15.54 -2.81 -8.53
CA TYR A 222 -16.57 -3.75 -8.08
C TYR A 222 -17.57 -4.16 -9.19
N TYR A 223 -17.28 -3.88 -10.46
CA TYR A 223 -18.14 -4.33 -11.56
C TYR A 223 -18.14 -5.87 -11.64
N ASN A 224 -19.28 -6.47 -11.29
CA ASN A 224 -19.58 -7.90 -11.45
C ASN A 224 -18.66 -8.84 -10.62
N ASP A 225 -18.08 -8.36 -9.51
CA ASP A 225 -17.18 -9.19 -8.69
C ASP A 225 -17.90 -10.07 -7.66
N HIS A 226 -19.22 -9.94 -7.54
CA HIS A 226 -20.08 -10.73 -6.63
C HIS A 226 -19.75 -10.53 -5.14
N SER A 227 -19.07 -9.45 -4.77
CA SER A 227 -18.72 -9.14 -3.39
C SER A 227 -19.86 -8.45 -2.64
N SER A 228 -19.74 -8.43 -1.31
CA SER A 228 -20.61 -7.65 -0.43
C SER A 228 -19.79 -6.95 0.65
N MET A 229 -20.27 -5.81 1.13
CA MET A 229 -19.74 -5.11 2.30
C MET A 229 -20.89 -4.82 3.24
N ALA A 230 -20.84 -5.45 4.42
CA ALA A 230 -21.77 -5.15 5.51
C ALA A 230 -20.98 -4.47 6.63
N HIS A 231 -21.48 -3.33 7.09
CA HIS A 231 -20.94 -2.61 8.24
C HIS A 231 -22.04 -2.47 9.30
N GLY A 232 -21.69 -2.76 10.55
CA GLY A 232 -22.66 -2.83 11.65
C GLY A 232 -23.48 -4.12 11.72
N ALA A 233 -22.83 -5.28 11.93
CA ALA A 233 -23.52 -6.58 12.03
C ALA A 233 -24.55 -6.70 13.19
N LEU A 234 -24.56 -5.76 14.13
CA LEU A 234 -25.45 -5.71 15.28
C LEU A 234 -26.33 -4.46 15.22
N ALA A 235 -27.53 -4.52 15.79
CA ALA A 235 -28.53 -3.45 15.69
C ALA A 235 -28.06 -2.12 16.30
N GLU A 236 -27.14 -2.19 17.26
CA GLU A 236 -26.48 -1.07 17.93
C GLU A 236 -25.38 -0.40 17.09
N ASN A 237 -24.87 -1.03 16.03
CA ASN A 237 -23.78 -0.50 15.22
C ASN A 237 -24.35 0.18 13.96
N THR A 238 -24.83 1.41 14.12
CA THR A 238 -25.41 2.15 13.00
C THR A 238 -24.34 2.83 12.15
N LEU A 239 -24.65 3.11 10.88
CA LEU A 239 -23.77 3.88 10.00
C LEU A 239 -23.44 5.27 10.58
N GLY A 240 -24.37 5.89 11.30
CA GLY A 240 -24.13 7.16 11.98
C GLY A 240 -23.05 7.07 13.06
N MET A 241 -23.03 5.98 13.83
CA MET A 241 -21.97 5.72 14.82
C MET A 241 -20.63 5.48 14.14
N GLU A 242 -20.58 4.68 13.07
CA GLU A 242 -19.35 4.44 12.32
C GLU A 242 -18.79 5.71 11.68
N ILE A 243 -19.65 6.57 11.10
CA ILE A 243 -19.24 7.89 10.60
C ILE A 243 -18.62 8.72 11.72
N ALA A 244 -19.27 8.80 12.89
CA ALA A 244 -18.77 9.59 14.02
C ALA A 244 -17.43 9.04 14.55
N GLU A 245 -17.28 7.73 14.67
CA GLU A 245 -16.03 7.07 15.07
C GLU A 245 -14.90 7.34 14.07
N LEU A 246 -15.18 7.26 12.76
CA LEU A 246 -14.20 7.56 11.73
C LEU A 246 -13.78 9.03 11.78
N GLU A 247 -14.71 9.95 11.93
CA GLU A 247 -14.42 11.38 12.09
C GLU A 247 -13.54 11.65 13.32
N GLU A 248 -13.87 11.06 14.47
CA GLU A 248 -13.07 11.19 15.69
C GLU A 248 -11.65 10.65 15.49
N LYS A 249 -11.52 9.43 14.97
CA LYS A 249 -10.22 8.79 14.67
C LYS A 249 -9.38 9.66 13.74
N ILE A 250 -9.99 10.19 12.68
CA ILE A 250 -9.36 11.05 11.69
C ILE A 250 -8.86 12.37 12.30
N ASN A 251 -9.69 12.99 13.15
CA ASN A 251 -9.34 14.25 13.80
C ASN A 251 -8.20 14.05 14.82
N ASN A 252 -8.23 12.95 15.58
CA ASN A 252 -7.18 12.62 16.54
C ASN A 252 -5.84 12.30 15.84
N ALA A 253 -5.87 11.62 14.70
CA ALA A 253 -4.67 11.37 13.89
C ALA A 253 -4.03 12.68 13.42
N ALA A 254 -4.84 13.64 12.94
CA ALA A 254 -4.35 14.95 12.49
C ALA A 254 -3.74 15.80 13.64
N GLN A 255 -4.19 15.62 14.88
CA GLN A 255 -3.63 16.32 16.03
C GLN A 255 -2.26 15.75 16.45
N LYS A 256 -2.08 14.43 16.39
CA LYS A 256 -0.80 13.78 16.71
C LYS A 256 0.33 14.20 15.75
N THR A 257 0.05 14.48 14.48
CA THR A 257 1.06 14.93 13.49
C THR A 257 1.53 16.38 13.72
N ASN A 258 0.77 17.20 14.48
CA ASN A 258 1.06 18.63 14.70
C ASN A 258 1.77 18.93 16.03
N GLN A 259 2.10 17.90 16.82
CA GLN A 259 2.86 18.01 18.07
C GLN A 259 4.32 17.61 17.86
#